data_AF-A0A9W7FW41-F1
#
_entry.id   AF-A0A9W7FW41-F1
#
_cell.length_a   1.000
_cell.length_b   1.000
_cell.length_c   1.000
_cell.angle_alpha   90.00
_cell.angle_beta   90.00
_cell.angle_gamma   90.00
#
_symmetry.space_group_name_H-M   'P 1'
#
loop_
_entity.id
_entity.type
_entity.pdbx_description
1 polymer ?
#
loop_
_entity_poly.entity_id
_entity_poly.type
_entity_poly.pdbx_seq_one_letter_code
_entity_poly.pdbx_strand_id
1 'polypeptide(L)'
;MGHVAIAKYLSTCTMFNEVRIMPVYRHMYGEKRRRVEDEEGAWNTKLEMCRLAFGTSSEDGPSSEGAAKVVVSDVERRAFLRQAELNPGRPKEELRVGTADVLDYLVGTEPEATFHLCLGADTYVDLCGGKWKRCSDIADMVRGRVHVVTRAGFEREIEGLVEAQIALEAGGGGGFSMPATVHKGVEGLGDVSSSEARQTQDVDRLEELVGRKVAEFIVEKKMYAFKEI
;
A
#
# COMPACT_ATOMS: atom_id res chain seq x y z
N MET A 1 5.64 4.78 -10.95
CA MET A 1 5.21 6.19 -10.90
C MET A 1 3.87 6.41 -10.20
N GLY A 2 2.79 5.67 -10.46
CA GLY A 2 1.48 5.92 -9.82
C GLY A 2 1.49 5.99 -8.29
N HIS A 3 2.15 5.05 -7.61
CA HIS A 3 2.29 5.09 -6.14
C HIS A 3 3.10 6.29 -5.63
N VAL A 4 4.10 6.75 -6.40
CA VAL A 4 4.91 7.92 -6.05
C VAL A 4 4.08 9.19 -6.12
N ALA A 5 3.24 9.33 -7.14
CA ALA A 5 2.30 10.44 -7.27
C ALA A 5 1.35 10.54 -6.07
N ILE A 6 0.80 9.40 -5.62
CA ILE A 6 -0.06 9.35 -4.43
C ILE A 6 0.68 9.83 -3.19
N ALA A 7 1.88 9.29 -2.92
CA ALA A 7 2.63 9.68 -1.73
C ALA A 7 3.02 11.16 -1.75
N LYS A 8 3.43 11.67 -2.92
CA LYS A 8 3.74 13.10 -3.10
C LYS A 8 2.52 13.97 -2.80
N TYR A 9 1.36 13.63 -3.35
CA TYR A 9 0.11 14.34 -3.10
C TYR A 9 -0.29 14.31 -1.61
N LEU A 10 -0.21 13.15 -0.96
CA LEU A 10 -0.50 13.07 0.48
C LEU A 10 0.51 13.87 1.30
N SER A 11 1.79 13.91 0.88
CA SER A 11 2.81 14.66 1.62
C SER A 11 2.58 16.18 1.62
N THR A 12 1.82 16.73 0.66
CA THR A 12 1.46 18.14 0.65
C THR A 12 0.20 18.45 1.46
N CYS A 13 -0.52 17.43 1.94
CA CYS A 13 -1.68 17.61 2.81
C CYS A 13 -1.20 17.92 4.24
N THR A 14 -1.55 19.10 4.75
CA THR A 14 -1.11 19.61 6.06
C THR A 14 -1.61 18.79 7.26
N MET A 15 -2.55 17.88 7.03
CA MET A 15 -3.07 16.98 8.06
C MET A 15 -2.13 15.81 8.41
N PHE A 16 -1.12 15.55 7.59
CA PHE A 16 -0.18 14.44 7.82
C PHE A 16 1.20 14.95 8.20
N ASN A 17 1.80 14.31 9.22
CA ASN A 17 3.21 14.52 9.55
C ASN A 17 4.11 13.52 8.82
N GLU A 18 3.57 12.34 8.49
CA GLU A 18 4.29 11.25 7.85
C GLU A 18 3.39 10.50 6.86
N VAL A 19 3.93 10.18 5.68
CA VAL A 19 3.36 9.25 4.69
C VAL A 19 4.22 8.00 4.67
N ARG A 20 3.68 6.90 5.20
CA ARG A 20 4.39 5.64 5.35
C ARG A 20 4.07 4.68 4.20
N ILE A 21 5.08 4.40 3.38
CA ILE A 21 5.04 3.39 2.31
C ILE A 21 5.33 2.03 2.93
N MET A 22 4.41 1.09 2.75
CA MET A 22 4.48 -0.24 3.36
C MET A 22 4.44 -1.30 2.28
N PRO A 23 5.60 -1.80 1.83
CA PRO A 23 5.63 -2.93 0.90
C PRO A 23 5.05 -4.16 1.58
N VAL A 24 4.27 -4.93 0.83
CA VAL A 24 3.70 -6.19 1.33
C VAL A 24 4.81 -7.20 1.58
N TYR A 25 4.98 -7.68 2.81
CA TYR A 25 5.99 -8.70 3.14
C TYR A 25 5.61 -10.01 2.47
N ARG A 26 4.41 -10.49 2.78
CA ARG A 26 3.92 -11.78 2.34
C ARG A 26 2.45 -11.75 1.95
N HIS A 27 2.15 -12.08 0.70
CA HIS A 27 0.78 -11.99 0.20
C HIS A 27 -0.16 -13.01 0.87
N MET A 28 -1.41 -12.62 1.15
CA MET A 28 -2.44 -13.51 1.71
C MET A 28 -2.81 -14.70 0.79
N TYR A 29 -2.65 -14.57 -0.53
CA TYR A 29 -2.99 -15.61 -1.50
C TYR A 29 -1.83 -16.58 -1.72
N GLY A 30 -2.09 -17.88 -1.55
CA GLY A 30 -1.07 -18.93 -1.65
C GLY A 30 -0.39 -19.01 -3.02
N GLU A 31 -1.12 -18.77 -4.10
CA GLU A 31 -0.58 -18.77 -5.47
C GLU A 31 0.51 -17.72 -5.68
N LYS A 32 0.36 -16.54 -5.08
CA LYS A 32 1.36 -15.47 -5.16
C LYS A 32 2.57 -15.78 -4.27
N ARG A 33 2.37 -16.46 -3.13
CA ARG A 33 3.48 -16.90 -2.26
C ARG A 33 4.35 -17.97 -2.91
N ARG A 34 3.74 -18.95 -3.59
CA ARG A 34 4.47 -20.05 -4.24
C ARG A 34 5.41 -19.63 -5.38
N ARG A 35 5.30 -18.38 -5.86
CA ARG A 35 6.18 -17.82 -6.90
C ARG A 35 7.49 -17.26 -6.34
N VAL A 36 7.70 -17.32 -5.03
CA VAL A 36 8.85 -16.75 -4.35
C VAL A 36 9.63 -17.89 -3.69
N GLU A 37 10.79 -18.23 -4.27
CA GLU A 37 11.69 -19.28 -3.74
C GLU A 37 12.51 -18.76 -2.56
N ASP A 38 12.96 -17.51 -2.62
CA ASP A 38 13.65 -16.80 -1.54
C ASP A 38 12.78 -15.64 -1.03
N GLU A 39 12.04 -15.88 0.07
CA GLU A 39 11.11 -14.91 0.65
C GLU A 39 11.83 -13.66 1.19
N GLU A 40 13.00 -13.85 1.80
CA GLU A 40 13.76 -12.75 2.41
C GLU A 40 14.49 -11.94 1.35
N GLY A 41 15.11 -12.59 0.35
CA GLY A 41 15.68 -11.92 -0.81
C GLY A 41 14.62 -11.11 -1.57
N ALA A 42 13.47 -11.72 -1.88
CA ALA A 42 12.38 -11.02 -2.55
C ALA A 42 11.81 -9.86 -1.71
N TRP A 43 11.78 -10.00 -0.39
CA TRP A 43 11.43 -8.90 0.51
C TRP A 43 12.42 -7.74 0.41
N ASN A 44 13.72 -8.01 0.55
CA ASN A 44 14.76 -6.99 0.50
C ASN A 44 14.77 -6.26 -0.85
N THR A 45 14.58 -7.00 -1.96
CA THR A 45 14.44 -6.42 -3.29
C THR A 45 13.23 -5.47 -3.38
N LYS A 46 12.05 -5.85 -2.86
CA LYS A 46 10.86 -4.97 -2.84
C LYS A 46 11.11 -3.72 -2.01
N LEU A 47 11.70 -3.88 -0.83
CA LEU A 47 12.00 -2.78 0.08
C LEU A 47 12.96 -1.78 -0.57
N GLU A 48 13.98 -2.27 -1.25
CA GLU A 48 14.96 -1.44 -1.95
C GLU A 48 14.36 -0.69 -3.13
N MET A 49 13.56 -1.35 -3.97
CA MET A 49 12.83 -0.67 -5.05
C MET A 49 11.93 0.45 -4.50
N CYS A 50 11.28 0.26 -3.35
CA CYS A 50 10.52 1.32 -2.71
C CYS A 50 11.43 2.47 -2.26
N ARG A 51 12.57 2.20 -1.61
CA ARG A 51 13.50 3.27 -1.20
C ARG A 51 13.99 4.10 -2.39
N LEU A 52 14.36 3.43 -3.49
CA LEU A 52 14.76 4.06 -4.74
C LEU A 52 13.62 4.90 -5.35
N ALA A 53 12.38 4.40 -5.31
CA ALA A 53 11.22 5.09 -5.87
C ALA A 53 10.81 6.35 -5.10
N PHE A 54 10.89 6.30 -3.76
CA PHE A 54 10.40 7.37 -2.88
C PHE A 54 11.51 8.32 -2.40
N GLY A 55 12.75 8.14 -2.86
CA GLY A 55 13.86 9.03 -2.50
C GLY A 55 14.16 9.04 -1.00
N THR A 56 13.87 7.94 -0.29
CA THR A 56 14.07 7.88 1.16
C THR A 56 15.51 7.56 1.54
N SER A 57 16.46 7.91 0.67
CA SER A 57 17.88 7.89 0.98
C SER A 57 18.18 9.07 1.90
N SER A 58 19.12 8.90 2.84
CA SER A 58 19.51 9.87 3.88
C SER A 58 19.96 11.25 3.38
N GLU A 59 19.98 11.48 2.06
CA GLU A 59 20.68 12.58 1.38
C GLU A 59 19.74 13.53 0.62
N ASP A 60 18.46 13.20 0.45
CA ASP A 60 17.52 14.10 -0.23
C ASP A 60 17.03 15.17 0.79
N GLY A 61 17.33 16.43 0.46
CA GLY A 61 17.31 17.60 1.34
C GLY A 61 15.98 17.93 2.03
N PRO A 62 15.93 19.04 2.81
CA PRO A 62 14.81 19.32 3.70
C PRO A 62 13.50 19.35 2.91
N SER A 63 12.55 18.54 3.36
CA SER A 63 11.16 18.62 2.93
C SER A 63 10.72 20.08 2.98
N SER A 64 10.03 20.56 1.94
CA SER A 64 9.45 21.91 1.93
C SER A 64 8.72 22.14 3.25
N GLU A 65 8.97 23.29 3.89
CA GLU A 65 8.43 23.63 5.20
C GLU A 65 6.91 23.37 5.24
N GLY A 66 6.47 22.45 6.12
CA GLY A 66 5.07 22.03 6.26
C GLY A 66 4.64 20.78 5.47
N ALA A 67 5.51 20.16 4.68
CA ALA A 67 5.22 18.87 4.02
C ALA A 67 5.45 17.67 4.96
N ALA A 68 4.62 16.64 4.83
CA ALA A 68 4.78 15.38 5.54
C ALA A 68 6.03 14.63 5.08
N LYS A 69 6.71 13.96 6.01
CA LYS A 69 7.85 13.10 5.70
C LYS A 69 7.38 11.83 4.98
N VAL A 70 7.96 11.49 3.83
CA VAL A 70 7.71 10.19 3.19
C VAL A 70 8.73 9.18 3.72
N VAL A 71 8.26 8.02 4.21
CA VAL A 71 9.13 6.96 4.74
C VAL A 71 8.75 5.60 4.16
N VAL A 72 9.75 4.79 3.83
CA VAL A 72 9.56 3.38 3.48
C VAL A 72 9.75 2.54 4.74
N SER A 73 8.74 1.78 5.12
CA SER A 73 8.69 1.05 6.39
C SER A 73 8.71 -0.47 6.19
N ASP A 74 9.36 -1.15 7.12
CA ASP A 74 9.41 -2.61 7.22
C ASP A 74 8.32 -3.19 8.15
N VAL A 75 7.37 -2.35 8.59
CA VAL A 75 6.46 -2.71 9.69
C VAL A 75 5.60 -3.93 9.38
N GLU A 76 5.25 -4.20 8.13
CA GLU A 76 4.50 -5.41 7.78
C GLU A 76 5.31 -6.69 8.05
N ARG A 77 6.64 -6.66 7.80
CA ARG A 77 7.53 -7.77 8.17
C ARG A 77 7.63 -7.92 9.69
N ARG A 78 7.74 -6.81 10.42
CA ARG A 78 7.77 -6.85 11.90
C ARG A 78 6.46 -7.37 12.50
N ALA A 79 5.32 -6.97 11.94
CA ALA A 79 4.01 -7.51 12.32
C ALA A 79 3.92 -9.01 12.02
N PHE A 80 4.45 -9.47 10.88
CA PHE A 80 4.55 -10.89 10.57
C PHE A 80 5.39 -11.67 11.57
N LEU A 81 6.58 -11.16 11.92
CA LEU A 81 7.46 -11.82 12.90
C LEU A 81 6.82 -11.86 14.29
N ARG A 82 6.18 -10.78 14.74
CA ARG A 82 5.41 -10.77 16.00
C ARG A 82 4.31 -11.82 15.98
N GLN A 83 3.58 -11.98 14.88
CA GLN A 83 2.55 -13.01 14.77
C GLN A 83 3.14 -14.43 14.81
N ALA A 84 4.34 -14.65 14.28
CA ALA A 84 5.04 -15.93 14.41
C ALA A 84 5.47 -16.20 15.87
N GLU A 85 6.00 -15.18 16.57
CA GLU A 85 6.40 -15.28 17.98
C GLU A 85 5.21 -15.56 18.91
N LEU A 86 4.06 -14.93 18.65
CA LEU A 86 2.82 -15.16 19.41
C LEU A 86 2.20 -16.54 19.13
N ASN A 87 2.64 -17.24 18.08
CA ASN A 87 2.10 -18.54 17.66
C ASN A 87 3.23 -19.56 17.41
N PRO A 88 4.04 -19.91 18.43
CA PRO A 88 5.29 -20.67 18.25
C PRO A 88 5.09 -22.10 17.73
N GLY A 89 3.87 -22.66 17.80
CA GLY A 89 3.52 -23.98 17.27
C GLY A 89 2.97 -23.97 15.83
N ARG A 90 2.77 -22.79 15.23
CA ARG A 90 2.17 -22.67 13.91
C ARG A 90 3.25 -22.49 12.84
N PRO A 91 3.27 -23.33 11.78
CA PRO A 91 4.20 -23.14 10.67
C PRO A 91 4.06 -21.74 10.08
N LYS A 92 5.19 -21.09 9.77
CA LYS A 92 5.19 -19.72 9.23
C LYS A 92 4.33 -19.63 7.97
N GLU A 93 4.32 -20.68 7.14
CA GLU A 93 3.58 -20.84 5.89
C GLU A 93 2.06 -20.76 6.05
N GLU A 94 1.57 -21.04 7.27
CA GLU A 94 0.16 -20.98 7.61
C GLU A 94 -0.25 -19.63 8.19
N LEU A 95 0.71 -18.79 8.60
CA LEU A 95 0.42 -17.45 9.10
C LEU A 95 -0.20 -16.60 7.99
N ARG A 96 -1.25 -15.88 8.36
CA ARG A 96 -1.97 -14.93 7.49
C ARG A 96 -2.00 -13.60 8.22
N VAL A 97 -1.06 -12.74 7.88
CA VAL A 97 -1.01 -11.36 8.35
C VAL A 97 -1.69 -10.49 7.30
N GLY A 98 -2.73 -9.79 7.73
CA GLY A 98 -3.45 -8.80 6.93
C GLY A 98 -3.37 -7.43 7.58
N THR A 99 -4.01 -6.43 6.97
CA THR A 99 -3.95 -5.03 7.42
C THR A 99 -4.39 -4.85 8.87
N ALA A 100 -5.38 -5.62 9.36
CA ALA A 100 -5.78 -5.58 10.76
C ALA A 100 -4.63 -5.95 11.72
N ASP A 101 -3.83 -6.95 11.37
CA ASP A 101 -2.71 -7.39 12.21
C ASP A 101 -1.56 -6.36 12.20
N VAL A 102 -1.40 -5.62 11.09
CA VAL A 102 -0.41 -4.55 10.97
C VAL A 102 -0.84 -3.29 11.72
N LEU A 103 -2.12 -2.92 11.66
CA LEU A 103 -2.68 -1.82 12.44
C LEU A 103 -2.60 -2.12 13.94
N ASP A 104 -2.94 -3.34 14.36
CA ASP A 104 -2.80 -3.78 15.75
C ASP A 104 -1.33 -3.71 16.23
N TYR A 105 -0.38 -4.09 15.36
CA TYR A 105 1.04 -3.89 15.64
C TYR A 105 1.37 -2.41 15.86
N LEU A 106 0.98 -1.55 14.90
CA LEU A 106 1.28 -0.12 14.91
C LEU A 106 0.68 0.60 16.11
N VAL A 107 -0.61 0.39 16.40
CA VAL A 107 -1.30 0.99 17.55
C VAL A 107 -0.65 0.56 18.86
N GLY A 108 -0.19 -0.69 18.96
CA GLY A 108 0.52 -1.17 20.15
C GLY A 108 1.92 -0.59 20.31
N THR A 109 2.63 -0.29 19.22
CA THR A 109 4.03 0.21 19.28
C THR A 109 4.15 1.72 19.22
N GLU A 110 3.15 2.41 18.67
CA GLU A 110 3.10 3.85 18.46
C GLU A 110 1.75 4.40 18.98
N PRO A 111 1.46 4.30 20.29
CA PRO A 111 0.12 4.58 20.84
C PRO A 111 -0.32 6.04 20.71
N GLU A 112 0.64 6.96 20.60
CA GLU A 112 0.39 8.40 20.41
C GLU A 112 0.10 8.77 18.95
N ALA A 113 0.32 7.84 18.01
CA ALA A 113 0.11 8.09 16.59
C ALA A 113 -1.35 7.84 16.19
N THR A 114 -1.86 8.71 15.31
CA THR A 114 -3.15 8.52 14.66
C THR A 114 -2.95 7.98 13.26
N PHE A 115 -3.44 6.78 13.00
CA PHE A 115 -3.27 6.11 11.70
C PHE A 115 -4.43 6.40 10.75
N HIS A 116 -4.04 6.69 9.51
CA HIS A 116 -4.92 6.84 8.35
C HIS A 116 -4.56 5.77 7.30
N LEU A 117 -5.57 5.20 6.64
CA LEU A 117 -5.36 4.20 5.59
C LEU A 117 -5.59 4.82 4.21
N CYS A 118 -4.60 4.80 3.33
CA CYS A 118 -4.75 5.23 1.94
C CYS A 118 -4.89 4.03 1.01
N LEU A 119 -5.96 3.99 0.21
CA LEU A 119 -6.32 2.89 -0.68
C LEU A 119 -6.58 3.37 -2.11
N GLY A 120 -6.36 2.48 -3.07
CA GLY A 120 -6.97 2.62 -4.39
C GLY A 120 -8.47 2.32 -4.33
N ALA A 121 -9.20 2.87 -5.30
CA ALA A 121 -10.62 2.65 -5.53
C ALA A 121 -11.06 1.18 -5.42
N ASP A 122 -10.47 0.30 -6.23
CA ASP A 122 -10.72 -1.15 -6.26
C ASP A 122 -10.55 -1.81 -4.88
N THR A 123 -9.50 -1.41 -4.18
CA THR A 123 -9.07 -1.96 -2.91
C THR A 123 -10.02 -1.55 -1.78
N TYR A 124 -10.54 -0.32 -1.84
CA TYR A 124 -11.56 0.16 -0.91
C TYR A 124 -12.89 -0.59 -1.08
N VAL A 125 -13.30 -0.89 -2.32
CA VAL A 125 -14.49 -1.71 -2.59
C VAL A 125 -14.34 -3.11 -1.99
N ASP A 126 -13.17 -3.73 -2.11
CA ASP A 126 -12.89 -5.02 -1.50
C ASP A 126 -12.96 -4.98 0.04
N LEU A 127 -12.49 -3.90 0.66
CA LEU A 127 -12.59 -3.69 2.11
C LEU A 127 -14.06 -3.56 2.55
N CYS A 128 -14.85 -2.72 1.86
CA CYS A 128 -16.27 -2.52 2.15
C CYS A 128 -17.09 -3.80 1.92
N GLY A 129 -16.71 -4.61 0.92
CA GLY A 129 -17.29 -5.91 0.66
C GLY A 129 -16.91 -7.01 1.67
N GLY A 130 -16.19 -6.68 2.75
CA GLY A 130 -15.81 -7.63 3.80
C GLY A 130 -14.80 -8.68 3.36
N LYS A 131 -14.12 -8.50 2.22
CA LYS A 131 -13.14 -9.47 1.72
C LYS A 131 -11.84 -9.49 2.54
N TRP A 132 -11.63 -8.46 3.37
CA TRP A 132 -10.45 -8.30 4.19
C TRP A 132 -10.62 -9.02 5.53
N LYS A 133 -9.59 -9.77 5.95
CA LYS A 133 -9.53 -10.42 7.26
C LYS A 133 -9.72 -9.36 8.36
N ARG A 134 -10.67 -9.60 9.28
CA ARG A 134 -10.95 -8.72 10.43
C ARG A 134 -11.28 -7.28 10.00
N CYS A 135 -12.14 -7.11 8.98
CA CYS A 135 -12.51 -5.79 8.47
C CYS A 135 -13.15 -4.89 9.55
N SER A 136 -13.94 -5.45 10.47
CA SER A 136 -14.49 -4.75 11.65
C SER A 136 -13.40 -4.07 12.46
N ASP A 137 -12.33 -4.81 12.78
CA ASP A 137 -11.25 -4.31 13.62
C ASP A 137 -10.49 -3.18 12.91
N ILE A 138 -10.37 -3.26 11.58
CA ILE A 138 -9.81 -2.16 10.77
C ILE A 138 -10.67 -0.91 10.94
N ALA A 139 -11.99 -1.04 10.83
CA ALA A 139 -12.93 0.07 10.99
C ALA A 139 -12.80 0.71 12.38
N ASP A 140 -12.72 -0.12 13.42
CA ASP A 140 -12.61 0.34 14.80
C ASP A 140 -11.26 1.05 15.08
N MET A 141 -10.18 0.60 14.44
CA MET A 141 -8.85 1.20 14.59
C MET A 141 -8.69 2.49 13.79
N VAL A 142 -9.21 2.56 12.55
CA VAL A 142 -9.08 3.77 11.70
C VAL A 142 -10.24 4.75 11.89
N ARG A 143 -11.39 4.33 12.43
CA ARG A 143 -12.56 5.19 12.74
C ARG A 143 -12.90 6.19 11.63
N GLY A 144 -13.03 5.71 10.39
CA GLY A 144 -13.33 6.54 9.23
C GLY A 144 -12.15 7.35 8.66
N ARG A 145 -10.93 7.18 9.19
CA ARG A 145 -9.69 7.75 8.64
C ARG A 145 -9.18 6.95 7.43
N VAL A 146 -10.05 6.79 6.43
CA VAL A 146 -9.73 6.14 5.16
C VAL A 146 -9.69 7.19 4.06
N HIS A 147 -8.66 7.10 3.23
CA HIS A 147 -8.42 7.96 2.08
C HIS A 147 -8.46 7.09 0.83
N VAL A 148 -9.33 7.41 -0.11
CA VAL A 148 -9.48 6.67 -1.37
C VAL A 148 -8.99 7.54 -2.49
N VAL A 149 -7.98 7.07 -3.23
CA VAL A 149 -7.47 7.77 -4.41
C VAL A 149 -8.03 7.12 -5.66
N THR A 150 -8.70 7.92 -6.50
CA THR A 150 -9.32 7.45 -7.74
C THR A 150 -8.42 7.72 -8.94
N ARG A 151 -8.38 6.77 -9.88
CA ARG A 151 -7.79 6.98 -11.20
C ARG A 151 -8.79 7.66 -12.14
N ALA A 152 -8.27 8.37 -13.13
CA ALA A 152 -9.08 8.93 -14.22
C ALA A 152 -9.97 7.84 -14.86
N GLY A 153 -11.27 8.07 -14.89
CA GLY A 153 -12.27 7.15 -15.48
C GLY A 153 -13.01 6.26 -14.49
N PHE A 154 -12.63 6.23 -13.21
CA PHE A 154 -13.29 5.45 -12.15
C PHE A 154 -14.05 6.31 -11.12
N GLU A 155 -14.17 7.61 -11.35
CA GLU A 155 -14.72 8.55 -10.37
C GLU A 155 -16.20 8.30 -10.08
N ARG A 156 -17.02 8.10 -11.12
CA ARG A 156 -18.48 7.95 -10.96
C ARG A 156 -18.88 6.66 -10.26
N GLU A 157 -18.15 5.57 -10.50
CA GLU A 157 -18.41 4.29 -9.84
C GLU A 157 -18.09 4.37 -8.34
N ILE A 158 -16.97 5.03 -8.00
CA ILE A 158 -16.57 5.23 -6.60
C ILE A 158 -17.51 6.19 -5.88
N GLU A 159 -17.90 7.29 -6.51
CA GLU A 159 -18.89 8.22 -5.96
C GLU A 159 -20.19 7.49 -5.62
N GLY A 160 -20.74 6.71 -6.57
CA GLY A 160 -21.95 5.94 -6.33
C GLY A 160 -21.82 4.91 -5.21
N LEU A 161 -20.66 4.27 -5.07
CA LEU A 161 -20.40 3.32 -3.98
C LEU A 161 -20.26 4.02 -2.62
N VAL A 162 -19.54 5.15 -2.56
CA VAL A 162 -19.40 5.95 -1.33
C VAL A 162 -20.75 6.54 -0.92
N GLU A 163 -21.53 7.06 -1.85
CA GLU A 163 -22.89 7.57 -1.60
C GLU A 163 -23.84 6.47 -1.14
N ALA A 164 -23.82 5.29 -1.78
CA ALA A 164 -24.60 4.14 -1.35
C ALA A 164 -24.21 3.68 0.07
N GLN A 165 -22.92 3.73 0.40
CA GLN A 165 -22.40 3.38 1.72
C GLN A 165 -22.88 4.38 2.79
N ILE A 166 -22.82 5.69 2.51
CA ILE A 166 -23.35 6.74 3.39
C ILE A 166 -24.87 6.56 3.60
N ALA A 167 -25.60 6.20 2.54
CA ALA A 167 -27.04 5.94 2.64
C ALA A 167 -27.37 4.68 3.48
N LEU A 168 -26.54 3.64 3.40
CA LEU A 168 -26.63 2.43 4.22
C LEU A 168 -26.45 2.73 5.71
N GLU A 169 -25.48 3.58 6.07
CA GLU A 169 -25.28 4.06 7.45
C GLU A 169 -26.49 4.84 7.97
N ALA A 170 -27.02 5.76 7.16
CA ALA A 170 -28.19 6.58 7.53
C ALA A 170 -29.47 5.76 7.71
N GLY A 171 -29.58 4.62 7.00
CA GLY A 171 -30.74 3.73 7.06
C GLY A 171 -30.78 2.76 8.24
N GLY A 172 -29.75 2.73 9.10
CA GLY A 172 -29.70 1.83 10.26
C GLY A 172 -29.61 0.33 9.90
N GLY A 173 -29.30 0.00 8.64
CA GLY A 173 -29.01 -1.36 8.24
C GLY A 173 -27.68 -1.77 8.85
N GLY A 174 -27.64 -2.84 9.64
CA GLY A 174 -26.43 -3.35 10.33
C GLY A 174 -25.33 -3.89 9.41
N GLY A 175 -25.15 -3.31 8.22
CA GLY A 175 -24.05 -3.60 7.31
C GLY A 175 -22.76 -2.95 7.79
N PHE A 176 -21.63 -3.60 7.48
CA PHE A 176 -20.31 -3.03 7.69
C PHE A 176 -20.16 -1.75 6.88
N SER A 177 -19.78 -0.65 7.53
CA SER A 177 -19.52 0.61 6.85
C SER A 177 -18.21 1.25 7.27
N MET A 178 -17.57 1.90 6.29
CA MET A 178 -16.26 2.51 6.41
C MET A 178 -16.28 3.86 5.71
N PRO A 179 -16.54 4.97 6.41
CA PRO A 179 -16.44 6.30 5.83
C PRO A 179 -15.05 6.54 5.23
N ALA A 180 -14.99 7.26 4.10
CA ALA A 180 -13.74 7.60 3.44
C ALA A 180 -13.74 8.99 2.80
N THR A 181 -12.57 9.63 2.80
CA THR A 181 -12.29 10.84 2.03
C THR A 181 -11.82 10.45 0.63
N VAL A 182 -12.50 10.94 -0.42
CA VAL A 182 -12.13 10.63 -1.81
C VAL A 182 -11.24 11.74 -2.39
N HIS A 183 -10.08 11.35 -2.91
CA HIS A 183 -9.13 12.22 -3.58
C HIS A 183 -9.15 11.97 -5.09
N LYS A 184 -9.52 13.01 -5.85
CA LYS A 184 -9.66 12.97 -7.32
C LYS A 184 -8.59 13.83 -7.98
N GLY A 185 -8.26 13.51 -9.23
CA GLY A 185 -7.37 14.34 -10.04
C GLY A 185 -5.96 14.48 -9.47
N VAL A 186 -5.46 13.44 -8.79
CA VAL A 186 -4.09 13.44 -8.26
C VAL A 186 -3.11 13.52 -9.44
N GLU A 187 -2.34 14.61 -9.50
CA GLU A 187 -1.37 14.85 -10.56
C GLU A 187 -0.33 13.73 -10.62
N GLY A 188 -0.02 13.24 -11.84
CA GLY A 188 0.91 12.14 -12.06
C GLY A 188 0.32 10.74 -11.84
N LEU A 189 -0.96 10.64 -11.46
CA LEU A 189 -1.69 9.38 -11.42
C LEU A 189 -2.20 9.00 -12.83
N GLY A 190 -1.30 8.49 -13.66
CA GLY A 190 -1.62 7.98 -15.01
C GLY A 190 -2.12 6.54 -15.01
N ASP A 191 -2.49 6.04 -16.20
CA ASP A 191 -2.78 4.63 -16.42
C ASP A 191 -1.47 3.83 -16.49
N VAL A 192 -0.92 3.53 -15.32
CA VAL A 192 0.28 2.70 -15.16
C VAL A 192 -0.07 1.44 -14.39
N SER A 193 0.31 0.29 -14.93
CA SER A 193 0.06 -1.00 -14.29
C SER A 193 1.36 -1.71 -13.91
N SER A 194 1.37 -2.34 -12.74
CA SER A 194 2.51 -3.18 -12.35
C SER A 194 2.67 -4.41 -13.24
N SER A 195 1.60 -4.83 -13.93
CA SER A 195 1.64 -5.95 -14.89
C SER A 195 2.43 -5.58 -16.13
N GLU A 196 2.19 -4.40 -16.69
CA GLU A 196 2.94 -3.87 -17.82
C GLU A 196 4.43 -3.73 -17.48
N ALA A 197 4.76 -3.13 -16.33
CA ALA A 197 6.14 -2.97 -15.88
C ALA A 197 6.89 -4.31 -15.73
N ARG A 198 6.19 -5.41 -15.42
CA ARG A 198 6.80 -6.75 -15.34
C ARG A 198 6.96 -7.44 -16.69
N GLN A 199 6.25 -7.00 -17.72
CA GLN A 199 6.19 -7.66 -19.01
C GLN A 199 7.03 -6.95 -20.08
N THR A 200 7.28 -5.65 -19.92
CA THR A 200 8.11 -4.90 -20.85
C THR A 200 9.57 -5.34 -20.79
N GLN A 201 10.21 -5.44 -21.96
CA GLN A 201 11.66 -5.57 -22.14
C GLN A 201 12.31 -4.26 -22.61
N ASP A 202 11.49 -3.25 -22.91
CA ASP A 202 11.93 -1.91 -23.28
C ASP A 202 12.30 -1.15 -21.99
N VAL A 203 13.57 -0.76 -21.89
CA VAL A 203 14.13 -0.05 -20.73
C VAL A 203 13.56 1.36 -20.64
N ASP A 204 13.42 2.07 -21.76
CA ASP A 204 12.88 3.43 -21.77
C ASP A 204 11.42 3.40 -21.30
N ARG A 205 10.64 2.43 -21.79
CA ARG A 205 9.27 2.23 -21.30
C ARG A 205 9.23 1.85 -19.82
N LEU A 206 10.16 1.03 -19.35
CA LEU A 206 10.25 0.69 -17.93
C LEU A 206 10.54 1.92 -17.08
N GLU A 207 11.47 2.79 -17.50
CA GLU A 207 11.79 4.04 -16.82
C GLU A 207 10.57 4.94 -16.64
N GLU A 208 9.72 5.08 -17.66
CA GLU A 208 8.46 5.83 -17.56
C GLU A 208 7.50 5.23 -16.52
N LEU A 209 7.46 3.89 -16.42
CA LEU A 209 6.51 3.19 -15.55
C LEU A 209 6.94 3.22 -14.08
N VAL A 210 8.23 3.06 -13.79
CA VAL A 210 8.74 2.88 -12.41
C VAL A 210 9.70 3.97 -11.92
N GLY A 211 10.19 4.82 -12.81
CA GLY A 211 11.23 5.80 -12.54
C GLY A 211 12.63 5.21 -12.77
N ARG A 212 13.56 6.06 -13.26
CA ARG A 212 14.91 5.68 -13.68
C ARG A 212 15.66 4.80 -12.68
N LYS A 213 15.82 5.25 -11.43
CA LYS A 213 16.57 4.51 -10.39
C LYS A 213 16.03 3.08 -10.17
N VAL A 214 14.70 2.90 -10.23
CA VAL A 214 14.07 1.59 -10.05
C VAL A 214 14.24 0.73 -11.30
N ALA A 215 14.15 1.33 -12.50
CA ALA A 215 14.38 0.63 -13.76
C ALA A 215 15.82 0.11 -13.87
N GLU A 216 16.81 0.97 -13.57
CA GLU A 216 18.23 0.61 -13.50
C GLU A 216 18.44 -0.59 -12.56
N PHE A 217 17.84 -0.55 -11.37
CA PHE A 217 17.90 -1.64 -10.40
C PHE A 217 17.25 -2.95 -10.92
N ILE A 218 16.08 -2.87 -11.57
CA ILE A 218 15.39 -4.04 -12.15
C ILE A 218 16.27 -4.71 -13.22
N VAL A 219 16.90 -3.91 -14.08
CA VAL A 219 17.80 -4.40 -15.15
C VAL A 219 19.06 -5.01 -14.55
N GLU A 220 19.72 -4.31 -13.61
CA GLU A 220 20.93 -4.80 -12.93
C GLU A 220 20.68 -6.14 -12.23
N LYS A 221 19.55 -6.28 -11.54
CA LYS A 221 19.16 -7.52 -10.85
C LYS A 221 18.51 -8.57 -11.76
N LYS A 222 18.47 -8.34 -13.09
CA LYS A 222 17.88 -9.25 -14.08
C LYS A 222 16.48 -9.71 -13.67
N MET A 223 15.63 -8.79 -13.25
CA MET A 223 14.29 -9.11 -12.74
C MET A 223 13.25 -9.17 -13.86
N TYR A 224 12.14 -9.85 -13.59
CA TYR A 224 10.97 -9.91 -14.49
C TYR A 224 11.32 -10.34 -15.92
N ALA A 225 10.95 -9.54 -16.94
CA ALA A 225 11.20 -9.83 -18.35
C ALA A 225 12.70 -9.71 -18.76
N PHE A 226 13.57 -9.26 -17.85
CA PHE A 226 15.03 -9.16 -18.06
C PHE A 226 15.80 -10.37 -17.49
N LYS A 227 15.12 -11.43 -17.06
CA LYS A 227 15.77 -12.70 -16.70
C LYS A 227 16.39 -13.33 -17.96
N GLU A 228 17.63 -13.80 -17.86
CA GLU A 228 18.22 -14.63 -18.92
C GLU A 228 17.44 -15.95 -19.02
N ILE A 229 17.10 -16.33 -20.25
CA ILE A 229 16.39 -17.59 -20.60
C ILE A 229 17.40 -18.72 -20.65
#